data_AF-A0A7K2Q2Z2-F1
#
_entry.id   AF-A0A7K2Q2Z2-F1
#
_cell.length_a   1.000
_cell.length_b   1.000
_cell.length_c   1.000
_cell.angle_alpha   90.00
_cell.angle_beta   90.00
_cell.angle_gamma   90.00
#
_symmetry.space_group_name_H-M   'P 1'
#
loop_
_entity.id
_entity.type
_entity.pdbx_description
1 polymer ?
#
loop_
_entity_poly.entity_id
_entity_poly.type
_entity_poly.pdbx_seq_one_letter_code
_entity_poly.pdbx_strand_id
1 'polypeptide(L)' 'GSFETLEKGKLTTSGSGEAYKVNDTSNVVCGNVKTANANVYIVDTVLMPK' A
#
# COMPACT_ATOMS: atom_id res chain seq x y z
N GLY A 1 -6.89 -5.51 3.06
CA GLY A 1 -6.25 -6.85 3.08
C GLY A 1 -5.03 -6.82 3.97
N SER A 2 -4.31 -7.94 4.12
CA SER A 2 -3.06 -7.95 4.87
C SER A 2 -1.97 -8.73 4.16
N PHE A 3 -0.76 -8.18 4.18
CA PHE A 3 0.35 -8.58 3.32
C PHE A 3 1.66 -8.56 4.11
N GLU A 4 2.53 -9.51 3.84
CA GLU A 4 3.90 -9.51 4.36
C GLU A 4 4.78 -8.63 3.48
N THR A 5 5.63 -7.82 4.12
CA THR A 5 6.61 -6.99 3.42
C THR A 5 7.97 -7.70 3.33
N LEU A 6 8.84 -7.25 2.43
CA LEU A 6 10.20 -7.80 2.33
C LEU A 6 11.07 -7.50 3.55
N GLU A 7 10.77 -6.40 4.25
CA GLU A 7 11.38 -6.04 5.53
C GLU A 7 10.96 -6.99 6.67
N LYS A 8 9.95 -7.84 6.45
CA LYS A 8 9.37 -8.85 7.35
C LYS A 8 8.26 -8.34 8.27
N GLY A 9 8.01 -7.03 8.32
CA GLY A 9 6.80 -6.47 8.92
C GLY A 9 5.51 -6.78 8.14
N LYS A 10 4.36 -6.67 8.83
CA LYS A 10 3.02 -6.85 8.26
C LYS A 10 2.42 -5.50 7.86
N LEU A 11 1.82 -5.45 6.68
CA LEU A 11 1.13 -4.29 6.13
C LEU A 11 -0.37 -4.59 6.03
N THR A 12 -1.21 -3.64 6.41
CA THR A 12 -2.67 -3.73 6.29
C THR A 12 -3.18 -2.68 5.31
N THR A 13 -4.23 -3.03 4.57
CA THR A 13 -4.96 -2.07 3.73
C THR A 13 -6.43 -2.05 4.11
N SER A 14 -7.00 -0.87 4.09
CA SER A 14 -8.41 -0.59 4.37
C SER A 14 -8.99 0.29 3.25
N GLY A 15 -10.32 0.32 3.13
CA GLY A 15 -11.03 1.08 2.09
C GLY A 15 -11.47 0.27 0.87
N SER A 16 -12.08 0.96 -0.10
CA SER A 16 -12.69 0.38 -1.30
C SER A 16 -12.73 1.38 -2.46
N GLY A 17 -12.90 0.87 -3.69
CA GLY A 17 -13.03 1.70 -4.89
C GLY A 17 -11.72 2.39 -5.26
N GLU A 18 -11.66 3.71 -5.12
CA GLU A 18 -10.44 4.51 -5.31
C GLU A 18 -9.88 5.02 -3.97
N ALA A 19 -10.62 4.85 -2.88
CA ALA A 19 -10.26 5.32 -1.56
C ALA A 19 -9.65 4.18 -0.74
N TYR A 20 -8.33 4.02 -0.82
CA TYR A 20 -7.59 3.05 -0.04
C TYR A 20 -6.57 3.70 0.88
N LYS A 21 -6.40 3.08 2.05
CA LYS A 21 -5.33 3.42 2.98
C LYS A 21 -4.42 2.23 3.25
N VAL A 22 -3.17 2.55 3.53
CA VAL A 22 -2.13 1.62 3.95
C VAL A 22 -1.75 1.92 5.39
N ASN A 23 -1.78 0.90 6.25
CA ASN A 23 -1.53 0.98 7.69
C ASN A 23 -2.32 2.09 8.41
N ASP A 24 -3.48 2.46 7.86
CA ASP A 24 -4.36 3.55 8.30
C ASP A 24 -3.72 4.95 8.31
N THR A 25 -2.46 5.08 7.89
CA THR A 25 -1.68 6.32 7.92
C THR A 25 -1.42 6.94 6.56
N SER A 26 -1.35 6.16 5.48
CA SER A 26 -1.08 6.68 4.14
C SER A 26 -2.19 6.40 3.15
N ASN A 27 -2.56 7.40 2.35
CA ASN A 27 -3.52 7.23 1.28
C ASN A 27 -2.83 6.70 0.02
N VAL A 28 -3.51 5.82 -0.70
CA VAL A 28 -3.12 5.45 -2.07
C VAL A 28 -3.68 6.51 -3.01
N VAL A 29 -2.81 7.30 -3.64
CA VAL A 29 -3.22 8.36 -4.58
C VAL A 29 -3.39 7.85 -6.01
N CYS A 30 -2.68 6.79 -6.37
CA CYS A 30 -2.81 6.12 -7.66
C CYS A 30 -2.45 4.65 -7.47
N GLY A 31 -3.42 3.76 -7.68
CA GLY A 31 -3.26 2.32 -7.47
C GLY A 31 -3.18 1.52 -8.77
N ASN A 32 -2.71 0.28 -8.65
CA ASN A 32 -2.76 -0.72 -9.71
C ASN A 32 -2.05 -0.31 -11.02
N VAL A 33 -0.95 0.46 -10.90
CA VAL A 33 -0.10 0.80 -12.06
C VAL A 33 0.68 -0.44 -12.46
N LYS A 34 0.39 -0.99 -13.63
CA LYS A 34 1.03 -2.22 -14.13
C LYS A 34 2.47 -1.96 -14.54
N THR A 35 3.36 -2.84 -14.12
CA THR A 35 4.74 -2.93 -14.58
C THR A 35 4.99 -4.33 -15.13
N ALA A 36 6.19 -4.59 -15.66
CA ALA A 36 6.52 -5.89 -16.25
C ALA A 36 6.38 -7.08 -15.28
N ASN A 37 6.55 -6.84 -13.97
CA ASN A 37 6.62 -7.89 -12.95
C ASN A 37 5.77 -7.61 -11.70
N ALA A 38 5.13 -6.44 -11.59
CA ALA A 38 4.42 -6.05 -10.37
C ALA A 38 3.29 -5.04 -10.64
N ASN A 39 2.56 -4.73 -9.58
CA ASN A 39 1.65 -3.58 -9.51
C ASN A 39 2.27 -2.54 -8.57
N VAL A 40 2.31 -1.29 -9.02
CA VAL A 40 2.77 -0.15 -8.21
C VAL A 40 1.55 0.60 -7.68
N TYR A 41 1.62 0.95 -6.40
CA TYR A 41 0.66 1.78 -5.69
C TYR A 41 1.40 3.00 -5.15
N ILE A 42 1.05 4.18 -5.64
CA ILE A 42 1.64 5.45 -5.23
C ILE A 42 0.93 5.90 -3.96
N VAL A 43 1.72 6.24 -2.94
CA VAL A 43 1.24 6.64 -1.61
C VAL A 43 1.74 8.04 -1.25
N ASP A 44 0.98 8.75 -0.41
CA ASP A 44 1.27 10.14 -0.03
C ASP A 44 2.21 10.29 1.17
N THR A 45 2.47 9.21 1.91
CA THR A 45 3.20 9.23 3.17
C THR A 45 4.18 8.08 3.21
N VAL A 46 5.41 8.35 3.67
CA VAL A 46 6.44 7.32 3.86
C VAL A 46 6.01 6.37 4.99
N LEU A 47 6.05 5.07 4.71
CA LEU A 47 5.78 4.05 5.72
C LEU A 47 7.06 3.73 6.49
N MET A 48 7.02 3.94 7.80
CA MET A 48 8.10 3.55 8.70
C MET A 48 7.86 2.12 9.22
N PRO A 49 8.90 1.26 9.26
CA PRO A 49 8.83 -0.04 9.94
C PRO A 49 8.49 0.11 11.43
N LYS A 50 7.96 -0.95 12.04
CA LYS A 50 7.65 -1.03 13.48
C LYS A 50 8.54 -2.05 14.16
#